data_AF-A0A7J2X0V8-F1
#
_entry.id   AF-A0A7J2X0V8-F1
#
_cell.length_a   1.000
_cell.length_b   1.000
_cell.length_c   1.000
_cell.angle_alpha   90.00
_cell.angle_beta   90.00
_cell.angle_gamma   90.00
#
_symmetry.space_group_name_H-M   'P 1'
#
loop_
_entity.id
_entity.type
_entity.pdbx_description
1 polymer ?
#
loop_
_entity_poly.entity_id
_entity_poly.type
_entity_poly.pdbx_seq_one_letter_code
_entity_poly.pdbx_strand_id
1 'polypeptide(L)'
;MLKRYIIDSIPRLNEVFIGGLREEAMIHIYGAFQTGKSLLTIQILYEMVGKNFGNALYIDTESSILNNFGDIWLDRFRERFKYDVKMVRVGINKYVKVKGGKKKFIRDVQAVIQDDLSDLGIEVEPHLLNRVLQILLPGTELYPYEDYRKNVIYVLDGVGIDSMLKILDVDAEVMRVGDKMEVKIKSYGDLYSSPLSLFINRYKVKFIVLDSLGSLIKPLLSSLQDLPARANITNIILNSLMRLVSKYNLIAFVLNHESKAPMKNFHTFYGGASVGYGFKYNLYLKRVDKSVRELVVYRAPHLPELNWSIKLSIDEGGFHEYMEDSKESS
;
A
#
# COMPACT_ATOMS: atom_id res chain seq x y z
N MET A 1 -4.46 -20.64 -12.39
CA MET A 1 -5.53 -19.61 -12.48
C MET A 1 -5.40 -18.70 -11.28
N LEU A 2 -5.50 -17.37 -11.45
CA LEU A 2 -5.43 -16.41 -10.33
C LEU A 2 -6.63 -16.58 -9.40
N LYS A 3 -6.40 -16.48 -8.09
CA LYS A 3 -7.45 -16.62 -7.07
C LYS A 3 -8.29 -15.37 -6.94
N ARG A 4 -9.51 -15.55 -6.42
CA ARG A 4 -10.44 -14.49 -6.01
C ARG A 4 -10.89 -14.73 -4.57
N TYR A 5 -11.08 -13.66 -3.82
CA TYR A 5 -11.48 -13.70 -2.42
C TYR A 5 -12.80 -12.97 -2.23
N ILE A 6 -13.81 -13.66 -1.68
CA ILE A 6 -15.16 -13.12 -1.48
C ILE A 6 -15.19 -12.21 -0.26
N ILE A 7 -15.80 -11.03 -0.44
CA ILE A 7 -16.12 -10.06 0.62
C ILE A 7 -17.57 -10.30 1.07
N ASP A 8 -17.76 -10.84 2.28
CA ASP A 8 -19.08 -11.12 2.84
C ASP A 8 -19.68 -9.91 3.56
N SER A 9 -18.83 -9.01 4.09
CA SER A 9 -19.31 -7.85 4.84
C SER A 9 -20.02 -6.80 4.00
N ILE A 10 -19.74 -6.78 2.69
CA ILE A 10 -20.35 -5.90 1.68
C ILE A 10 -20.47 -6.71 0.36
N PRO A 11 -21.43 -7.64 0.25
CA PRO A 11 -21.52 -8.59 -0.87
C PRO A 11 -21.52 -7.97 -2.28
N ARG A 12 -22.13 -6.80 -2.47
CA ARG A 12 -22.18 -6.06 -3.75
C ARG A 12 -20.81 -5.59 -4.22
N LEU A 13 -19.80 -5.50 -3.35
CA LEU A 13 -18.42 -5.31 -3.80
C LEU A 13 -17.92 -6.48 -4.65
N ASN A 14 -18.42 -7.69 -4.43
CA ASN A 14 -18.04 -8.84 -5.25
C ASN A 14 -18.50 -8.65 -6.71
N GLU A 15 -19.63 -7.99 -6.96
CA GLU A 15 -20.09 -7.65 -8.33
C GLU A 15 -19.13 -6.65 -8.98
N VAL A 16 -18.67 -5.66 -8.21
CA VAL A 16 -17.63 -4.70 -8.65
C VAL A 16 -16.30 -5.40 -8.91
N PHE A 17 -15.99 -6.50 -8.26
CA PHE A 17 -14.73 -7.23 -8.44
C PHE A 17 -14.85 -8.51 -9.27
N ILE A 18 -15.97 -8.76 -9.98
CA ILE A 18 -16.20 -9.98 -10.79
C ILE A 18 -16.10 -11.25 -9.93
N GLY A 19 -16.93 -11.33 -8.89
CA GLY A 19 -16.95 -12.45 -7.94
C GLY A 19 -15.82 -12.39 -6.91
N GLY A 20 -15.43 -11.20 -6.47
CA GLY A 20 -14.48 -11.00 -5.36
C GLY A 20 -13.09 -10.49 -5.75
N LEU A 21 -12.31 -10.11 -4.73
CA LEU A 21 -10.98 -9.50 -4.88
C LEU A 21 -10.03 -10.46 -5.59
N ARG A 22 -9.60 -10.11 -6.80
CA ARG A 22 -8.70 -10.92 -7.61
C ARG A 22 -7.26 -10.65 -7.26
N GLU A 23 -6.43 -11.70 -7.21
CA GLU A 23 -4.98 -11.56 -7.22
C GLU A 23 -4.49 -10.67 -8.38
N GLU A 24 -3.40 -9.94 -8.14
CA GLU A 24 -2.85 -8.91 -9.04
C GLU A 24 -3.76 -7.69 -9.27
N ALA A 25 -4.78 -7.47 -8.42
CA ALA A 25 -5.60 -6.27 -8.47
C ALA A 25 -4.89 -5.10 -7.78
N MET A 26 -4.90 -3.94 -8.45
CA MET A 26 -4.66 -2.65 -7.83
C MET A 26 -5.98 -1.88 -7.81
N ILE A 27 -6.44 -1.55 -6.60
CA ILE A 27 -7.72 -0.91 -6.32
C ILE A 27 -7.43 0.47 -5.75
N HIS A 28 -8.02 1.49 -6.34
CA HIS A 28 -7.90 2.86 -5.88
C HIS A 28 -9.19 3.30 -5.22
N ILE A 29 -9.10 3.78 -3.99
CA ILE A 29 -10.24 4.36 -3.27
C ILE A 29 -9.91 5.81 -2.93
N TYR A 30 -10.76 6.73 -3.34
CA TYR A 30 -10.54 8.16 -3.14
C TYR A 30 -11.82 8.87 -2.70
N GLY A 31 -11.67 10.07 -2.14
CA GLY A 31 -12.79 10.80 -1.55
C GLY A 31 -12.33 11.93 -0.64
N ALA A 32 -13.27 12.78 -0.23
CA ALA A 32 -13.02 13.83 0.75
C ALA A 32 -12.46 13.29 2.07
N PHE A 33 -11.90 14.19 2.89
CA PHE A 33 -11.52 13.87 4.26
C PHE A 33 -12.74 13.36 5.05
N GLN A 34 -12.53 12.42 5.99
CA GLN A 34 -13.58 11.83 6.83
C GLN A 34 -14.73 11.11 6.10
N THR A 35 -14.57 10.72 4.83
CA THR A 35 -15.57 9.89 4.15
C THR A 35 -15.55 8.42 4.59
N GLY A 36 -14.49 7.97 5.27
CA GLY A 36 -14.37 6.60 5.80
C GLY A 36 -13.51 5.66 4.95
N LYS A 37 -12.62 6.18 4.08
CA LYS A 37 -11.76 5.36 3.20
C LYS A 37 -10.92 4.34 3.96
N SER A 38 -10.22 4.78 5.01
CA SER A 38 -9.39 3.93 5.84
C SER A 38 -10.22 2.89 6.61
N LEU A 39 -11.41 3.28 7.12
CA LEU A 39 -12.37 2.37 7.75
C LEU A 39 -12.87 1.27 6.79
N LEU A 40 -13.27 1.65 5.57
CA LEU A 40 -13.73 0.68 4.57
C LEU A 40 -12.61 -0.32 4.23
N THR A 41 -11.42 0.20 4.00
CA THR A 41 -10.26 -0.61 3.63
C THR A 41 -9.87 -1.57 4.75
N ILE A 42 -9.81 -1.08 5.99
CA ILE A 42 -9.40 -1.91 7.13
C ILE A 42 -10.47 -2.92 7.53
N GLN A 43 -11.76 -2.65 7.32
CA GLN A 43 -12.83 -3.63 7.44
C GLN A 43 -12.62 -4.79 6.46
N ILE A 44 -12.40 -4.47 5.18
CA ILE A 44 -12.14 -5.49 4.15
C ILE A 44 -10.88 -6.29 4.51
N LEU A 45 -9.80 -5.63 4.91
CA LEU A 45 -8.59 -6.32 5.35
C LEU A 45 -8.83 -7.23 6.54
N TYR A 46 -9.54 -6.77 7.57
CA TYR A 46 -9.84 -7.55 8.76
C TYR A 46 -10.56 -8.84 8.38
N GLU A 47 -11.57 -8.74 7.52
CA GLU A 47 -12.31 -9.90 7.03
C GLU A 47 -11.41 -10.86 6.24
N MET A 48 -10.61 -10.35 5.31
CA MET A 48 -9.75 -11.19 4.45
C MET A 48 -8.63 -11.87 5.25
N VAL A 49 -8.01 -11.14 6.16
CA VAL A 49 -6.95 -11.63 7.05
C VAL A 49 -7.53 -12.62 8.05
N GLY A 50 -8.72 -12.36 8.60
CA GLY A 50 -9.45 -13.25 9.51
C GLY A 50 -9.86 -14.58 8.87
N LYS A 51 -10.22 -14.56 7.58
CA LYS A 51 -10.43 -15.75 6.74
C LYS A 51 -9.13 -16.50 6.39
N ASN A 52 -7.98 -16.04 6.90
CA ASN A 52 -6.66 -16.64 6.69
C ASN A 52 -6.26 -16.70 5.19
N PHE A 53 -6.64 -15.68 4.40
CA PHE A 53 -6.22 -15.54 3.00
C PHE A 53 -4.79 -15.00 2.84
N GLY A 54 -4.16 -14.62 3.96
CA GLY A 54 -2.81 -14.08 4.06
C GLY A 54 -2.79 -12.83 4.93
N ASN A 55 -1.60 -12.40 5.33
CA ASN A 55 -1.45 -11.21 6.16
C ASN A 55 -1.59 -9.92 5.33
N ALA A 56 -1.77 -8.78 5.99
CA ALA A 56 -1.80 -7.48 5.35
C ALA A 56 -0.62 -6.60 5.77
N LEU A 57 -0.12 -5.74 4.88
CA LEU A 57 0.79 -4.65 5.19
C LEU A 57 0.11 -3.33 4.86
N TYR A 58 -0.16 -2.53 5.88
CA TYR A 58 -0.75 -1.21 5.80
C TYR A 58 0.35 -0.15 5.94
N ILE A 59 0.66 0.54 4.85
CA ILE A 59 1.61 1.65 4.83
C ILE A 59 0.82 2.93 5.12
N ASP A 60 0.84 3.36 6.37
CA ASP A 60 0.18 4.58 6.85
C ASP A 60 1.19 5.74 6.80
N THR A 61 0.89 6.73 5.99
CA THR A 61 1.75 7.89 5.75
C THR A 61 1.29 9.12 6.54
N GLU A 62 0.09 9.07 7.15
CA GLU A 62 -0.50 10.15 7.94
C GLU A 62 -0.57 9.83 9.45
N SER A 63 -0.09 8.65 9.85
CA SER A 63 -0.02 8.19 11.25
C SER A 63 -1.34 8.17 12.01
N SER A 64 -2.40 7.79 11.29
CA SER A 64 -3.78 7.82 11.78
C SER A 64 -4.27 6.46 12.32
N ILE A 65 -3.76 5.35 11.79
CA ILE A 65 -4.30 4.02 12.05
C ILE A 65 -3.99 3.55 13.46
N LEU A 66 -2.72 3.43 13.84
CA LEU A 66 -2.35 2.90 15.15
C LEU A 66 -2.76 3.81 16.31
N ASN A 67 -2.72 5.14 16.10
CA ASN A 67 -2.90 6.09 17.20
C ASN A 67 -4.37 6.45 17.49
N ASN A 68 -5.26 6.33 16.50
CA ASN A 68 -6.65 6.80 16.64
C ASN A 68 -7.70 5.77 16.22
N PHE A 69 -7.30 4.69 15.54
CA PHE A 69 -8.22 3.83 14.81
C PHE A 69 -8.14 2.36 15.22
N GLY A 70 -6.93 1.85 15.48
CA GLY A 70 -6.64 0.42 15.66
C GLY A 70 -7.50 -0.22 16.75
N ASP A 71 -7.30 0.15 18.01
CA ASP A 71 -7.87 -0.60 19.13
C ASP A 71 -9.40 -0.60 19.13
N ILE A 72 -10.03 0.58 18.96
CA ILE A 72 -11.49 0.73 18.98
C ILE A 72 -12.15 -0.10 17.88
N TRP A 73 -11.63 -0.04 16.64
CA TRP A 73 -12.25 -0.75 15.52
C TRP A 73 -11.93 -2.24 15.50
N LEU A 74 -10.75 -2.64 15.97
CA LEU A 74 -10.40 -4.07 16.07
C LEU A 74 -11.33 -4.82 17.02
N ASP A 75 -11.69 -4.21 18.16
CA ASP A 75 -12.63 -4.82 19.10
C ASP A 75 -14.03 -4.94 18.50
N ARG A 76 -14.51 -3.88 17.85
CA ARG A 76 -15.80 -3.87 17.12
C ARG A 76 -15.84 -4.92 16.01
N PHE A 77 -14.75 -5.06 15.26
CA PHE A 77 -14.63 -6.06 14.20
C PHE A 77 -14.49 -7.47 14.75
N ARG A 78 -13.84 -7.66 15.90
CA ARG A 78 -13.80 -8.95 16.59
C ARG A 78 -15.19 -9.39 17.01
N GLU A 79 -15.98 -8.46 17.54
CA GLU A 79 -17.36 -8.72 17.89
C GLU A 79 -18.23 -9.03 16.65
N ARG A 80 -18.10 -8.24 15.57
CA ARG A 80 -18.87 -8.42 14.34
C ARG A 80 -18.50 -9.68 13.56
N PHE A 81 -17.22 -9.86 13.26
CA PHE A 81 -16.74 -10.89 12.32
C PHE A 81 -16.28 -12.18 13.00
N LYS A 82 -16.11 -12.17 14.33
CA LYS A 82 -15.68 -13.33 15.12
C LYS A 82 -14.32 -13.92 14.68
N TYR A 83 -13.43 -13.08 14.16
CA TYR A 83 -12.04 -13.45 13.87
C TYR A 83 -11.09 -12.87 14.93
N ASP A 84 -9.96 -13.54 15.15
CA ASP A 84 -8.85 -12.98 15.94
C ASP A 84 -7.78 -12.46 14.99
N VAL A 85 -7.89 -11.17 14.65
CA VAL A 85 -6.93 -10.44 13.83
C VAL A 85 -6.17 -9.46 14.69
N LYS A 86 -4.84 -9.48 14.54
CA LYS A 86 -3.92 -8.62 15.29
C LYS A 86 -3.42 -7.48 14.43
N MET A 87 -3.17 -6.34 15.05
CA MET A 87 -2.52 -5.20 14.41
C MET A 87 -1.17 -4.97 15.06
N VAL A 88 -0.12 -4.90 14.25
CA VAL A 88 1.28 -4.94 14.71
C VAL A 88 2.04 -3.80 14.07
N ARG A 89 2.68 -2.96 14.88
CA ARG A 89 3.55 -1.89 14.36
C ARG A 89 4.75 -2.49 13.65
N VAL A 90 5.16 -1.89 12.54
CA VAL A 90 6.40 -2.21 11.83
C VAL A 90 7.35 -1.03 11.94
N GLY A 91 8.58 -1.30 12.36
CA GLY A 91 9.68 -0.35 12.36
C GLY A 91 10.54 -0.45 11.11
N ILE A 92 11.29 0.61 10.84
CA ILE A 92 12.31 0.67 9.80
C ILE A 92 13.67 0.80 10.48
N ASN A 93 14.48 -0.25 10.44
CA ASN A 93 15.86 -0.21 10.91
C ASN A 93 16.76 0.24 9.77
N LYS A 94 17.57 1.27 10.02
CA LYS A 94 18.62 1.71 9.11
C LYS A 94 19.94 1.16 9.63
N TYR A 95 20.38 0.01 9.12
CA TYR A 95 21.71 -0.48 9.45
C TYR A 95 22.76 0.38 8.72
N VAL A 96 23.29 1.43 9.36
CA VAL A 96 24.51 2.10 8.87
C VAL A 96 25.42 2.61 9.98
N LYS A 97 26.53 1.91 10.20
CA LYS A 97 27.93 2.40 10.15
C LYS A 97 28.86 1.23 10.50
N VAL A 98 29.25 0.44 9.50
CA VAL A 98 30.40 -0.45 9.69
C VAL A 98 31.65 0.41 9.71
N LYS A 99 32.54 0.20 10.68
CA LYS A 99 33.82 0.90 10.80
C LYS A 99 34.61 0.69 9.49
N GLY A 100 34.83 1.76 8.72
CA GLY A 100 35.47 1.68 7.38
C GLY A 100 34.54 1.79 6.17
N GLY A 101 33.21 1.89 6.36
CA GLY A 101 32.22 2.17 5.32
C GLY A 101 31.62 0.92 4.67
N LYS A 102 30.37 1.05 4.17
CA LYS A 102 29.57 -0.04 3.57
C LYS A 102 30.31 -0.78 2.45
N LYS A 103 31.04 -0.06 1.59
CA LYS A 103 31.83 -0.65 0.49
C LYS A 103 32.96 -1.55 0.99
N LYS A 104 33.64 -1.16 2.07
CA LYS A 104 34.71 -1.97 2.65
C LYS A 104 34.15 -3.25 3.25
N PHE A 105 33.10 -3.13 4.06
CA PHE A 105 32.47 -4.29 4.67
C PHE A 105 31.87 -5.26 3.65
N ILE A 106 31.21 -4.76 2.60
CA ILE A 106 30.74 -5.61 1.50
C ILE A 106 31.92 -6.33 0.85
N ARG A 107 33.04 -5.66 0.59
CA ARG A 107 34.25 -6.30 0.06
C ARG A 107 34.79 -7.38 0.99
N ASP A 108 34.83 -7.11 2.30
CA ASP A 108 35.38 -8.03 3.28
C ASP A 108 34.51 -9.29 3.37
N VAL A 109 33.18 -9.14 3.40
CA VAL A 109 32.24 -10.29 3.39
C VAL A 109 32.23 -11.00 2.03
N GLN A 110 32.36 -10.26 0.91
CA GLN A 110 32.55 -10.86 -0.42
C GLN A 110 33.76 -11.76 -0.43
N ALA A 111 34.90 -11.26 0.02
CA ALA A 111 36.15 -11.99 0.04
C ALA A 111 36.02 -13.28 0.85
N VAL A 112 35.47 -13.21 2.07
CA VAL A 112 35.27 -14.40 2.91
C VAL A 112 34.37 -15.44 2.23
N ILE A 113 33.21 -15.02 1.71
CA ILE A 113 32.29 -15.96 1.06
C ILE A 113 32.88 -16.52 -0.24
N GLN A 114 33.61 -15.72 -1.02
CA GLN A 114 34.26 -16.19 -2.25
C GLN A 114 35.38 -17.19 -1.94
N ASP A 115 36.17 -16.94 -0.90
CA ASP A 115 37.25 -17.82 -0.47
C ASP A 115 36.68 -19.19 -0.05
N ASP A 116 35.70 -19.19 0.86
CA ASP A 116 35.02 -20.41 1.33
C ASP A 116 34.35 -21.19 0.18
N LEU A 117 33.71 -20.49 -0.76
CA LEU A 117 33.08 -21.14 -1.91
C LEU A 117 34.12 -21.71 -2.89
N SER A 118 35.23 -20.99 -3.10
CA SER A 118 36.33 -21.46 -3.93
C SER A 118 36.99 -22.70 -3.34
N ASP A 119 37.19 -22.74 -2.03
CA ASP A 119 37.73 -23.91 -1.31
C ASP A 119 36.81 -25.14 -1.44
N LEU A 120 35.50 -24.91 -1.57
CA LEU A 120 34.51 -25.95 -1.85
C LEU A 120 34.40 -26.31 -3.35
N GLY A 121 35.17 -25.67 -4.23
CA GLY A 121 35.12 -25.86 -5.68
C GLY A 121 33.86 -25.29 -6.34
N ILE A 122 33.17 -24.36 -5.68
CA ILE A 122 31.93 -23.74 -6.15
C ILE A 122 32.24 -22.37 -6.77
N GLU A 123 32.24 -22.30 -8.10
CA GLU A 123 32.32 -21.00 -8.79
C GLU A 123 30.97 -20.27 -8.74
N VAL A 124 30.96 -19.07 -8.17
CA VAL A 124 29.77 -18.21 -8.11
C VAL A 124 30.02 -16.93 -8.86
N GLU A 125 29.11 -16.61 -9.79
CA GLU A 125 29.21 -15.36 -10.51
C GLU A 125 29.10 -14.13 -9.58
N PRO A 126 29.88 -13.05 -9.81
CA PRO A 126 29.90 -11.87 -8.94
C PRO A 126 28.54 -11.23 -8.69
N HIS A 127 27.61 -11.31 -9.65
CA HIS A 127 26.27 -10.75 -9.50
C HIS A 127 25.38 -11.55 -8.53
N LEU A 128 25.55 -12.87 -8.45
CA LEU A 128 24.86 -13.74 -7.47
C LEU A 128 25.38 -13.47 -6.06
N LEU A 129 26.69 -13.33 -5.91
CA LEU A 129 27.32 -12.99 -4.63
C LEU A 129 26.82 -11.64 -4.09
N ASN A 130 26.75 -10.62 -4.95
CA ASN A 130 26.17 -9.32 -4.60
C ASN A 130 24.71 -9.42 -4.12
N ARG A 131 23.90 -10.29 -4.75
CA ARG A 131 22.52 -10.56 -4.31
C ARG A 131 22.47 -11.20 -2.92
N VAL A 132 23.30 -12.21 -2.66
CA VAL A 132 23.39 -12.86 -1.35
C VAL A 132 23.75 -11.84 -0.26
N LEU A 133 24.68 -10.93 -0.55
CA LEU A 133 25.09 -9.90 0.41
C LEU A 133 24.04 -8.85 0.66
N GLN A 134 23.23 -8.49 -0.33
CA GLN A 134 22.07 -7.62 -0.11
C GLN A 134 21.04 -8.28 0.81
N ILE A 135 20.89 -9.60 0.74
CA ILE A 135 20.03 -10.38 1.64
C ILE A 135 20.61 -10.42 3.06
N LEU A 136 21.92 -10.67 3.18
CA LEU A 136 22.60 -10.78 4.48
C LEU A 136 22.76 -9.43 5.18
N LEU A 137 22.90 -8.34 4.43
CA LEU A 137 23.22 -7.00 4.94
C LEU A 137 22.29 -5.94 4.33
N PRO A 138 20.98 -6.03 4.60
CA PRO A 138 20.04 -5.05 4.09
C PRO A 138 20.38 -3.69 4.70
N GLY A 139 20.66 -2.69 3.84
CA GLY A 139 20.93 -1.32 4.30
C GLY A 139 19.73 -0.66 5.00
N THR A 140 18.56 -1.29 4.89
CA THR A 140 17.31 -0.95 5.56
C THR A 140 16.51 -2.23 5.76
N GLU A 141 15.94 -2.48 6.94
CA GLU A 141 15.09 -3.65 7.21
C GLU A 141 13.75 -3.20 7.78
N LEU A 142 12.68 -3.89 7.38
CA LEU A 142 11.37 -3.78 8.02
C LEU A 142 11.24 -4.89 9.08
N TYR A 143 10.91 -4.52 10.31
CA TYR A 143 10.73 -5.47 11.41
C TYR A 143 9.44 -5.18 12.16
N PRO A 144 8.60 -6.19 12.42
CA PRO A 144 7.45 -6.03 13.30
C PRO A 144 7.91 -5.93 14.77
N TYR A 145 7.18 -5.19 15.60
CA TYR A 145 7.44 -5.15 17.04
C TYR A 145 7.04 -6.46 17.73
N GLU A 146 6.06 -7.17 17.18
CA GLU A 146 5.66 -8.52 17.60
C GLU A 146 5.72 -9.53 16.44
N ASP A 147 6.36 -10.68 16.65
CA ASP A 147 6.57 -11.70 15.58
C ASP A 147 5.37 -12.67 15.42
N TYR A 148 4.17 -12.14 15.24
CA TYR A 148 3.04 -12.95 14.82
C TYR A 148 3.21 -13.39 13.36
N ARG A 149 2.63 -14.54 12.97
CA ARG A 149 2.83 -15.10 11.61
C ARG A 149 1.56 -15.32 10.80
N LYS A 150 0.40 -15.26 11.45
CA LYS A 150 -0.91 -15.45 10.82
C LYS A 150 -1.93 -14.48 11.42
N ASN A 151 -2.92 -14.14 10.62
CA ASN A 151 -4.00 -13.23 10.96
C ASN A 151 -3.49 -11.86 11.45
N VAL A 152 -2.50 -11.31 10.74
CA VAL A 152 -1.86 -10.04 11.13
C VAL A 152 -2.07 -8.96 10.08
N ILE A 153 -2.43 -7.77 10.54
CA ILE A 153 -2.32 -6.51 9.81
C ILE A 153 -1.09 -5.79 10.35
N TYR A 154 0.01 -5.86 9.60
CA TYR A 154 1.22 -5.10 9.89
C TYR A 154 1.02 -3.65 9.48
N VAL A 155 1.37 -2.69 10.34
CA VAL A 155 1.21 -1.26 10.08
C VAL A 155 2.56 -0.58 10.11
N LEU A 156 2.98 -0.11 8.94
CA LEU A 156 4.17 0.73 8.77
C LEU A 156 3.74 2.19 8.87
N ASP A 157 4.06 2.81 10.00
CA ASP A 157 3.51 4.09 10.44
C ASP A 157 4.45 5.28 10.11
N GLY A 158 3.88 6.41 9.71
CA GLY A 158 4.59 7.69 9.52
C GLY A 158 5.59 7.68 8.36
N VAL A 159 5.30 6.95 7.28
CA VAL A 159 6.24 6.81 6.16
C VAL A 159 6.27 8.07 5.30
N GLY A 160 7.42 8.76 5.30
CA GLY A 160 7.72 9.82 4.33
C GLY A 160 8.35 9.30 3.03
N ILE A 161 8.57 10.20 2.06
CA ILE A 161 9.09 9.86 0.71
C ILE A 161 10.42 9.13 0.79
N ASP A 162 11.38 9.63 1.58
CA ASP A 162 12.72 9.04 1.65
C ASP A 162 12.68 7.59 2.16
N SER A 163 11.84 7.33 3.17
CA SER A 163 11.63 5.99 3.69
C SER A 163 10.94 5.10 2.67
N MET A 164 9.93 5.62 1.97
CA MET A 164 9.22 4.89 0.91
C MET A 164 10.15 4.47 -0.23
N LEU A 165 11.00 5.38 -0.72
CA LEU A 165 11.96 5.07 -1.78
C LEU A 165 13.01 4.05 -1.30
N LYS A 166 13.51 4.19 -0.06
CA LYS A 166 14.47 3.23 0.51
C LYS A 166 13.90 1.82 0.67
N ILE A 167 12.66 1.67 1.13
CA ILE A 167 12.05 0.34 1.27
C ILE A 167 11.73 -0.31 -0.09
N LEU A 168 11.67 0.49 -1.17
CA LEU A 168 11.58 0.04 -2.57
C LEU A 168 12.95 -0.16 -3.22
N ASP A 169 14.05 0.02 -2.48
CA ASP A 169 15.43 -0.05 -2.96
C ASP A 169 15.74 0.97 -4.09
N VAL A 170 15.19 2.19 -3.94
CA VAL A 170 15.47 3.34 -4.82
C VAL A 170 16.31 4.36 -4.05
N ASP A 171 17.53 4.62 -4.51
CA ASP A 171 18.39 5.66 -3.96
C ASP A 171 18.13 6.97 -4.70
N ALA A 172 17.59 7.95 -3.98
CA ALA A 172 17.21 9.24 -4.52
C ALA A 172 17.64 10.36 -3.58
N GLU A 173 18.03 11.49 -4.16
CA GLU A 173 18.22 12.75 -3.45
C GLU A 173 17.11 13.72 -3.83
N VAL A 174 16.44 14.24 -2.82
CA VAL A 174 15.54 15.40 -2.97
C VAL A 174 16.38 16.63 -2.72
N MET A 175 16.52 17.48 -3.73
CA MET A 175 17.29 18.71 -3.69
C MET A 175 16.41 19.90 -4.00
N ARG A 176 16.72 21.05 -3.39
CA ARG A 176 16.11 22.31 -3.76
C ARG A 176 17.03 23.05 -4.73
N VAL A 177 16.57 23.28 -5.96
CA VAL A 177 17.29 24.02 -7.01
C VAL A 177 16.53 25.32 -7.24
N GLY A 178 16.97 26.39 -6.56
CA GLY A 178 16.23 27.66 -6.51
C GLY A 178 14.87 27.49 -5.81
N ASP A 179 13.79 27.80 -6.51
CA ASP A 179 12.41 27.62 -6.02
C ASP A 179 11.80 26.25 -6.39
N LYS A 180 12.56 25.39 -7.07
CA LYS A 180 12.11 24.06 -7.50
C LYS A 180 12.62 22.97 -6.57
N MET A 181 11.78 21.99 -6.29
CA MET A 181 12.19 20.70 -5.76
C MET A 181 12.51 19.77 -6.94
N GLU A 182 13.75 19.30 -7.00
CA GLU A 182 14.16 18.26 -7.94
C GLU A 182 14.45 16.97 -7.20
N VAL A 183 14.01 15.85 -7.78
CA VAL A 183 14.36 14.52 -7.27
C VAL A 183 15.31 13.87 -8.26
N LYS A 184 16.56 13.68 -7.84
CA LYS A 184 17.58 13.00 -8.62
C LYS A 184 17.68 11.55 -8.16
N ILE A 185 17.30 10.64 -9.04
CA ILE A 185 17.54 9.21 -8.80
C ILE A 185 19.02 8.92 -9.03
N LYS A 186 19.70 8.46 -7.98
CA LYS A 186 21.10 8.05 -8.05
C LYS A 186 21.25 6.65 -8.63
N SER A 187 20.42 5.73 -8.16
CA SER A 187 20.41 4.35 -8.61
C SER A 187 19.10 3.66 -8.28
N TYR A 188 18.79 2.63 -9.07
CA TYR A 188 17.78 1.64 -8.76
C TYR A 188 18.49 0.37 -8.30
N GLY A 189 18.11 -0.15 -7.14
CA GLY A 189 18.49 -1.49 -6.72
C GLY A 189 17.54 -2.55 -7.28
N ASP A 190 17.58 -3.74 -6.69
CA ASP A 190 16.71 -4.85 -7.10
C ASP A 190 15.44 -4.85 -6.23
N LEU A 191 14.35 -4.38 -6.82
CA LEU A 191 13.03 -4.33 -6.18
C LEU A 191 12.63 -5.67 -5.55
N TYR A 192 13.02 -6.80 -6.13
CA TYR A 192 12.62 -8.12 -5.62
C TYR A 192 13.46 -8.59 -4.42
N SER A 193 14.60 -7.96 -4.16
CA SER A 193 15.37 -8.08 -2.92
C SER A 193 15.25 -6.84 -2.02
N SER A 194 14.37 -5.89 -2.37
CA SER A 194 14.11 -4.70 -1.54
C SER A 194 13.59 -5.07 -0.15
N PRO A 195 13.75 -4.17 0.85
CA PRO A 195 13.24 -4.40 2.20
C PRO A 195 11.74 -4.72 2.23
N LEU A 196 10.95 -4.03 1.39
CA LEU A 196 9.51 -4.30 1.27
C LEU A 196 9.25 -5.70 0.71
N SER A 197 9.97 -6.11 -0.33
CA SER A 197 9.85 -7.43 -0.95
C SER A 197 10.20 -8.57 0.02
N LEU A 198 11.30 -8.42 0.75
CA LEU A 198 11.73 -9.37 1.77
C LEU A 198 10.67 -9.52 2.88
N PHE A 199 10.11 -8.39 3.33
CA PHE A 199 9.03 -8.39 4.31
C PHE A 199 7.78 -9.11 3.80
N ILE A 200 7.34 -8.81 2.57
CA ILE A 200 6.18 -9.45 1.94
C ILE A 200 6.33 -10.97 1.93
N ASN A 201 7.49 -11.47 1.52
CA ASN A 201 7.73 -12.91 1.45
C ASN A 201 7.85 -13.56 2.84
N ARG A 202 8.60 -12.93 3.76
CA ARG A 202 8.84 -13.43 5.11
C ARG A 202 7.56 -13.55 5.93
N TYR A 203 6.67 -12.57 5.81
CA TYR A 203 5.43 -12.47 6.58
C TYR A 203 4.20 -12.89 5.78
N LYS A 204 4.35 -13.49 4.60
CA LYS A 204 3.26 -14.01 3.77
C LYS A 204 2.14 -12.97 3.58
N VAL A 205 2.55 -11.76 3.24
CA VAL A 205 1.65 -10.65 2.96
C VAL A 205 0.92 -10.94 1.65
N LYS A 206 -0.41 -10.82 1.68
CA LYS A 206 -1.29 -10.95 0.52
C LYS A 206 -1.92 -9.62 0.13
N PHE A 207 -2.19 -8.77 1.12
CA PHE A 207 -2.84 -7.48 0.93
C PHE A 207 -1.85 -6.37 1.28
N ILE A 208 -1.71 -5.37 0.41
CA ILE A 208 -0.90 -4.18 0.70
C ILE A 208 -1.77 -2.93 0.59
N VAL A 209 -1.62 -1.99 1.52
CA VAL A 209 -2.31 -0.71 1.48
C VAL A 209 -1.30 0.41 1.49
N LEU A 210 -1.54 1.43 0.67
CA LEU A 210 -0.85 2.72 0.74
C LEU A 210 -1.88 3.81 1.07
N ASP A 211 -1.86 4.30 2.31
CA ASP A 211 -2.79 5.30 2.82
C ASP A 211 -2.05 6.51 3.41
N SER A 212 -1.99 7.67 2.77
CA SER A 212 -2.40 7.96 1.38
C SER A 212 -1.20 8.16 0.46
N LEU A 213 -1.38 7.91 -0.84
CA LEU A 213 -0.36 8.25 -1.85
C LEU A 213 -0.16 9.78 -1.94
N GLY A 214 -1.25 10.54 -1.77
CA GLY A 214 -1.24 11.99 -1.83
C GLY A 214 -0.35 12.63 -0.75
N SER A 215 -0.37 12.15 0.49
CA SER A 215 0.48 12.69 1.56
C SER A 215 1.97 12.46 1.35
N LEU A 216 2.37 11.34 0.72
CA LEU A 216 3.77 11.16 0.30
C LEU A 216 4.17 12.25 -0.68
N ILE A 217 3.30 12.58 -1.62
CA ILE A 217 3.61 13.50 -2.71
C ILE A 217 3.50 14.96 -2.27
N LYS A 218 2.66 15.27 -1.28
CA LYS A 218 2.33 16.64 -0.87
C LYS A 218 3.53 17.54 -0.52
N PRO A 219 4.56 17.04 0.19
CA PRO A 219 5.76 17.83 0.48
C PRO A 219 6.50 18.35 -0.76
N LEU A 220 6.30 17.73 -1.93
CA LEU A 220 6.93 18.12 -3.20
C LEU A 220 6.14 19.21 -3.97
N LEU A 221 5.19 19.91 -3.33
CA LEU A 221 4.25 20.83 -4.00
C LEU A 221 4.49 22.32 -3.69
N SER A 222 5.74 22.72 -3.45
CA SER A 222 6.06 24.12 -3.16
C SER A 222 5.68 25.07 -4.31
N SER A 223 5.68 24.60 -5.56
CA SER A 223 5.34 25.42 -6.73
C SER A 223 4.77 24.60 -7.90
N LEU A 224 4.11 25.26 -8.88
CA LEU A 224 3.70 24.64 -10.16
C LEU A 224 4.89 24.06 -10.95
N GLN A 225 6.10 24.50 -10.65
CA GLN A 225 7.31 24.03 -11.32
C GLN A 225 7.76 22.65 -10.83
N ASP A 226 7.18 22.15 -9.72
CA ASP A 226 7.52 20.86 -9.11
C ASP A 226 6.69 19.67 -9.67
N LEU A 227 5.73 19.95 -10.57
CA LEU A 227 4.84 18.95 -11.17
C LEU A 227 5.58 17.77 -11.86
N PRO A 228 6.70 17.97 -12.59
CA PRO A 228 7.43 16.87 -13.19
C PRO A 228 8.09 15.94 -12.16
N ALA A 229 8.72 16.50 -11.12
CA ALA A 229 9.36 15.73 -10.06
C ALA A 229 8.33 14.86 -9.31
N ARG A 230 7.16 15.44 -9.03
CA ARG A 230 6.00 14.71 -8.50
C ARG A 230 5.59 13.54 -9.38
N ALA A 231 5.35 13.78 -10.67
CA ALA A 231 4.89 12.75 -11.59
C ALA A 231 5.90 11.60 -11.65
N ASN A 232 7.20 11.92 -11.66
CA ASN A 232 8.27 10.94 -11.64
C ASN A 232 8.23 10.05 -10.38
N ILE A 233 8.19 10.64 -9.18
CA ILE A 233 8.12 9.88 -7.91
C ILE A 233 6.85 9.04 -7.82
N THR A 234 5.72 9.60 -8.25
CA THR A 234 4.43 8.90 -8.27
C THR A 234 4.53 7.65 -9.15
N ASN A 235 5.10 7.80 -10.34
CA ASN A 235 5.30 6.68 -11.26
C ASN A 235 6.26 5.64 -10.69
N ILE A 236 7.36 6.05 -10.03
CA ILE A 236 8.29 5.12 -9.39
C ILE A 236 7.57 4.27 -8.33
N ILE A 237 6.80 4.90 -7.44
CA ILE A 237 6.05 4.20 -6.38
C ILE A 237 5.01 3.25 -6.98
N LEU A 238 4.16 3.75 -7.89
CA LEU A 238 3.08 2.96 -8.48
C LEU A 238 3.61 1.81 -9.35
N ASN A 239 4.65 2.04 -10.15
CA ASN A 239 5.26 0.98 -10.96
C ASN A 239 5.94 -0.08 -10.09
N SER A 240 6.59 0.32 -8.99
CA SER A 240 7.18 -0.63 -8.04
C SER A 240 6.10 -1.47 -7.36
N LEU A 241 5.02 -0.84 -6.88
CA LEU A 241 3.86 -1.56 -6.34
C LEU A 241 3.25 -2.51 -7.36
N MET A 242 3.04 -2.08 -8.60
CA MET A 242 2.49 -2.92 -9.67
C MET A 242 3.36 -4.16 -9.94
N ARG A 243 4.69 -3.99 -9.97
CA ARG A 243 5.65 -5.09 -10.13
C ARG A 243 5.60 -6.07 -8.96
N LEU A 244 5.54 -5.58 -7.72
CA LEU A 244 5.40 -6.42 -6.53
C LEU A 244 4.05 -7.16 -6.52
N VAL A 245 2.97 -6.47 -6.90
CA VAL A 245 1.62 -7.00 -7.00
C VAL A 245 1.55 -8.18 -7.97
N SER A 246 2.14 -8.04 -9.16
CA SER A 246 2.21 -9.16 -10.11
C SER A 246 3.17 -10.26 -9.64
N LYS A 247 4.37 -9.91 -9.15
CA LYS A 247 5.37 -10.90 -8.73
C LYS A 247 4.88 -11.82 -7.61
N TYR A 248 4.15 -11.27 -6.64
CA TYR A 248 3.69 -12.00 -5.44
C TYR A 248 2.18 -12.28 -5.45
N ASN A 249 1.51 -12.05 -6.59
CA ASN A 249 0.05 -12.18 -6.74
C ASN A 249 -0.74 -11.35 -5.72
N LEU A 250 -0.22 -10.22 -5.24
CA LEU A 250 -0.83 -9.43 -4.15
C LEU A 250 -2.13 -8.76 -4.59
N ILE A 251 -2.85 -8.20 -3.62
CA ILE A 251 -3.95 -7.27 -3.83
C ILE A 251 -3.57 -5.96 -3.16
N ALA A 252 -3.50 -4.88 -3.94
CA ALA A 252 -3.13 -3.56 -3.45
C ALA A 252 -4.32 -2.63 -3.37
N PHE A 253 -4.46 -1.93 -2.24
CA PHE A 253 -5.32 -0.76 -2.10
C PHE A 253 -4.45 0.49 -2.05
N VAL A 254 -4.77 1.49 -2.85
CA VAL A 254 -4.13 2.80 -2.77
C VAL A 254 -5.21 3.80 -2.42
N LEU A 255 -5.00 4.57 -1.35
CA LEU A 255 -5.94 5.58 -0.89
C LEU A 255 -5.46 6.98 -1.26
N ASN A 256 -6.41 7.84 -1.62
CA ASN A 256 -6.14 9.25 -1.91
C ASN A 256 -7.24 10.15 -1.36
N HIS A 257 -6.85 11.38 -1.02
CA HIS A 257 -7.80 12.46 -0.83
C HIS A 257 -8.21 13.05 -2.18
N GLU A 258 -9.44 13.52 -2.30
CA GLU A 258 -9.87 14.23 -3.50
C GLU A 258 -9.12 15.57 -3.66
N SER A 259 -8.86 15.98 -4.91
CA SER A 259 -8.49 17.37 -5.22
C SER A 259 -9.70 18.07 -5.82
N LYS A 260 -10.13 19.18 -5.23
CA LYS A 260 -11.15 20.05 -5.85
C LYS A 260 -10.46 20.95 -6.87
N ALA A 261 -10.73 20.74 -8.16
CA ALA A 261 -10.36 21.70 -9.19
C ALA A 261 -11.41 22.85 -9.19
N PRO A 262 -11.02 24.11 -8.96
CA PRO A 262 -11.97 25.22 -8.78
C PRO A 262 -12.84 25.55 -10.01
N MET A 263 -12.57 24.96 -11.18
CA MET A 263 -13.27 25.27 -12.45
C MET A 263 -14.05 24.10 -13.07
N LYS A 264 -14.09 22.91 -12.45
CA LYS A 264 -14.83 21.76 -13.00
C LYS A 264 -15.75 21.17 -11.93
N ASN A 265 -17.02 20.98 -12.28
CA ASN A 265 -18.02 20.25 -11.47
C ASN A 265 -17.72 18.73 -11.37
N PHE A 266 -16.46 18.31 -11.56
CA PHE A 266 -16.01 16.92 -11.49
C PHE A 266 -14.93 16.79 -10.42
N HIS A 267 -15.14 15.87 -9.47
CA HIS A 267 -14.13 15.49 -8.49
C HIS A 267 -13.02 14.70 -9.18
N THR A 268 -11.79 15.23 -9.17
CA THR A 268 -10.61 14.56 -9.74
C THR A 268 -9.68 14.09 -8.64
N PHE A 269 -8.88 13.08 -8.96
CA PHE A 269 -7.93 12.47 -8.03
C PHE A 269 -6.70 13.35 -7.82
N TYR A 270 -6.12 13.28 -6.62
CA TYR A 270 -4.78 13.80 -6.37
C TYR A 270 -3.73 13.05 -7.23
N GLY A 271 -3.01 13.77 -8.10
CA GLY A 271 -1.99 13.20 -9.00
C GLY A 271 -2.35 13.09 -10.48
N GLY A 272 -3.57 13.46 -10.89
CA GLY A 272 -3.95 13.59 -12.30
C GLY A 272 -4.20 12.26 -13.04
N ALA A 273 -4.30 12.32 -14.37
CA ALA A 273 -4.67 11.17 -15.22
C ALA A 273 -3.72 9.96 -15.07
N SER A 274 -2.44 10.20 -14.84
CA SER A 274 -1.41 9.17 -14.66
C SER A 274 -1.72 8.22 -13.49
N VAL A 275 -2.30 8.74 -12.40
CA VAL A 275 -2.77 7.93 -11.27
C VAL A 275 -4.00 7.11 -11.68
N GLY A 276 -4.96 7.70 -12.38
CA GLY A 276 -6.19 7.01 -12.81
C GLY A 276 -5.96 5.84 -13.78
N TYR A 277 -4.99 5.95 -14.69
CA TYR A 277 -4.69 4.89 -15.66
C TYR A 277 -4.06 3.64 -15.03
N GLY A 278 -3.32 3.79 -13.92
CA GLY A 278 -2.60 2.71 -13.25
C GLY A 278 -3.48 1.71 -12.48
N PHE A 279 -4.74 2.04 -12.21
CA PHE A 279 -5.65 1.19 -11.44
C PHE A 279 -6.76 0.58 -12.31
N LYS A 280 -6.94 -0.74 -12.20
CA LYS A 280 -8.05 -1.46 -12.85
C LYS A 280 -9.39 -1.07 -12.23
N TYR A 281 -9.39 -0.78 -10.93
CA TYR A 281 -10.57 -0.36 -10.18
C TYR A 281 -10.37 1.02 -9.58
N ASN A 282 -11.26 1.97 -9.88
CA ASN A 282 -11.28 3.30 -9.26
C ASN A 282 -12.64 3.52 -8.61
N LEU A 283 -12.64 3.71 -7.29
CA LEU A 283 -13.83 3.78 -6.45
C LEU A 283 -13.83 5.11 -5.68
N TYR A 284 -14.88 5.90 -5.84
CA TYR A 284 -15.05 7.18 -5.14
C TYR A 284 -16.01 7.02 -3.98
N LEU A 285 -15.53 7.26 -2.76
CA LEU A 285 -16.34 7.23 -1.55
C LEU A 285 -16.75 8.66 -1.18
N LYS A 286 -18.03 8.98 -1.38
CA LYS A 286 -18.60 10.28 -1.00
C LYS A 286 -19.60 10.17 0.14
N ARG A 287 -19.76 11.28 0.86
CA ARG A 287 -20.75 11.43 1.91
C ARG A 287 -22.10 11.78 1.30
N VAL A 288 -23.14 11.01 1.65
CA VAL A 288 -24.52 11.30 1.29
C VAL A 288 -25.24 11.93 2.48
N ASP A 289 -25.08 11.32 3.66
CA ASP A 289 -25.66 11.81 4.91
C ASP A 289 -24.67 11.59 6.08
N LYS A 290 -25.09 11.80 7.33
CA LYS A 290 -24.29 11.58 8.54
C LYS A 290 -23.75 10.16 8.61
N SER A 291 -24.63 9.16 8.54
CA SER A 291 -24.29 7.73 8.59
C SER A 291 -24.27 7.06 7.22
N VAL A 292 -24.61 7.76 6.13
CA VAL A 292 -24.67 7.16 4.78
C VAL A 292 -23.52 7.64 3.90
N ARG A 293 -22.89 6.71 3.20
CA ARG A 293 -21.92 6.94 2.14
C ARG A 293 -22.40 6.32 0.85
N GLU A 294 -21.87 6.80 -0.26
CA GLU A 294 -22.04 6.17 -1.56
C GLU A 294 -20.66 5.91 -2.16
N LEU A 295 -20.42 4.65 -2.50
CA LEU A 295 -19.23 4.19 -3.19
C LEU A 295 -19.54 4.12 -4.68
N VAL A 296 -19.10 5.13 -5.43
CA VAL A 296 -19.30 5.24 -6.88
C VAL A 296 -18.16 4.54 -7.61
N VAL A 297 -18.48 3.65 -8.53
CA VAL A 297 -17.49 2.95 -9.36
C VAL A 297 -17.21 3.80 -10.59
N TYR A 298 -16.08 4.50 -10.58
CA TYR A 298 -15.64 5.28 -11.74
C TYR A 298 -15.01 4.43 -12.82
N ARG A 299 -14.30 3.37 -12.44
CA ARG A 299 -13.67 2.44 -13.37
C ARG A 299 -13.71 1.02 -12.82
N ALA A 300 -14.22 0.10 -13.61
CA ALA A 300 -14.03 -1.34 -13.47
C ALA A 300 -14.10 -1.94 -14.89
N PRO A 301 -13.20 -2.88 -15.28
CA PRO A 301 -13.05 -3.24 -16.69
C PRO A 301 -14.28 -3.86 -17.36
N HIS A 302 -15.21 -4.40 -16.56
CA HIS A 302 -16.40 -5.12 -17.01
C HIS A 302 -17.70 -4.36 -16.78
N LEU A 303 -17.66 -3.19 -16.12
CA LEU A 303 -18.85 -2.38 -15.86
C LEU A 303 -18.86 -1.15 -16.78
N PRO A 304 -20.04 -0.71 -17.27
CA PRO A 304 -20.17 0.56 -17.97
C PRO A 304 -19.78 1.72 -17.02
N GLU A 305 -19.03 2.71 -17.53
CA GLU A 305 -18.60 3.85 -16.73
C GLU A 305 -19.81 4.64 -16.16
N LEU A 306 -19.72 5.07 -14.90
CA LEU A 306 -20.59 6.06 -14.22
C LEU A 306 -21.99 5.65 -13.71
N ASN A 307 -22.49 4.44 -13.97
CA ASN A 307 -23.84 4.03 -13.52
C ASN A 307 -23.88 3.06 -12.34
N TRP A 308 -22.72 2.66 -11.81
CA TRP A 308 -22.66 1.72 -10.70
C TRP A 308 -22.25 2.41 -9.41
N SER A 309 -23.11 2.34 -8.40
CA SER A 309 -22.78 2.78 -7.05
C SER A 309 -23.38 1.83 -6.01
N ILE A 310 -22.75 1.83 -4.84
CA ILE A 310 -23.21 1.07 -3.67
C ILE A 310 -23.44 2.09 -2.56
N LYS A 311 -24.69 2.20 -2.10
CA LYS A 311 -25.00 2.95 -0.87
C LYS A 311 -24.59 2.09 0.32
N LEU A 312 -23.89 2.71 1.27
CA LEU A 312 -23.39 2.06 2.47
C LEU A 312 -23.83 2.85 3.71
N SER A 313 -24.30 2.17 4.74
CA SER A 313 -24.45 2.74 6.08
C SER A 313 -23.17 2.53 6.89
N ILE A 314 -22.92 3.42 7.85
CA ILE A 314 -21.84 3.32 8.84
C ILE A 314 -22.46 3.36 10.23
N ASP A 315 -22.15 2.36 11.04
CA ASP A 315 -22.49 2.29 12.46
C ASP A 315 -21.28 1.85 13.31
N GLU A 316 -21.53 1.38 14.54
CA GLU A 316 -20.47 0.90 15.44
C GLU A 316 -19.78 -0.38 14.97
N GLY A 317 -20.43 -1.19 14.13
CA GLY A 317 -19.86 -2.39 13.50
C GLY A 317 -19.12 -2.10 12.20
N GLY A 318 -19.15 -0.86 11.70
CA GLY A 318 -18.44 -0.42 10.49
C GLY A 318 -19.38 -0.15 9.32
N PHE A 319 -18.93 -0.43 8.11
CA PHE A 319 -19.72 -0.32 6.89
C PHE A 319 -20.64 -1.53 6.69
N HIS A 320 -21.87 -1.26 6.27
CA HIS A 320 -22.86 -2.24 5.81
C HIS A 320 -23.51 -1.76 4.53
N GLU A 321 -24.14 -2.68 3.80
CA GLU A 321 -24.98 -2.28 2.68
C GLU A 321 -26.22 -1.55 3.19
N TYR A 322 -26.52 -0.42 2.56
CA TYR A 322 -27.71 0.34 2.89
C TYR A 322 -28.94 -0.42 2.39
N MET A 323 -29.79 -0.85 3.32
CA MET A 323 -31.14 -1.32 2.99
C MET A 323 -32.03 -0.09 2.89
N GLU A 324 -32.60 0.17 1.71
CA GLU A 324 -33.71 1.12 1.62
C GLU A 324 -34.89 0.47 2.34
N ASP A 325 -35.39 1.11 3.40
CA ASP A 325 -36.69 0.76 3.95
C ASP A 325 -37.66 0.75 2.77
N SER A 326 -38.24 -0.41 2.48
CA SER A 326 -39.35 -0.51 1.54
C SER A 326 -40.42 0.42 2.06
N LYS A 327 -40.50 1.63 1.49
CA LYS A 327 -41.67 2.47 1.65
C LYS A 327 -42.83 1.63 1.12
N GLU A 328 -43.58 1.03 2.03
CA GLU A 328 -44.93 0.59 1.74
C GLU A 328 -45.61 1.79 1.10
N SER A 329 -45.94 1.62 -0.17
CA SER A 329 -46.83 2.50 -0.91
C SER A 329 -48.20 2.43 -0.22
N SER A 330 -48.37 3.20 0.86
CA SER A 330 -49.65 3.45 1.51
C SER A 330 -50.47 4.45 0.72
#